data_AF-A0A973P333-F1
#
_entry.id   AF-A0A973P333-F1
#
_cell.length_a   1.000
_cell.length_b   1.000
_cell.length_c   1.000
_cell.angle_alpha   90.00
_cell.angle_beta   90.00
_cell.angle_gamma   90.00
#
_symmetry.space_group_name_H-M   'P 1'
#
loop_
_entity.id
_entity.type
_entity.pdbx_description
1 polymer ?
#
loop_
_entity_poly.entity_id
_entity_poly.type
_entity_poly.pdbx_seq_one_letter_code
_entity_poly.pdbx_strand_id
1 'polypeptide(L)'
;PADGFDAMAPENVSPLVVWLGSAASAGVSGRVFEAEGGRITVMEGWRPGPSADKGARWSPGEAGETALKLLAEAAEPGAVYGA
;
A
#
# COMPACT_ATOMS: atom_id res chain seq x y z
N PRO A 1 9.11 -5.77 27.43
CA PRO A 1 8.83 -6.11 28.85
C PRO A 1 9.85 -7.12 29.40
N ALA A 2 10.09 -7.17 30.71
CA ALA A 2 10.97 -8.18 31.31
C ALA A 2 10.33 -9.58 31.38
N ASP A 3 8.99 -9.67 31.25
CA ASP A 3 8.23 -10.88 30.94
C ASP A 3 7.02 -10.52 30.07
N GLY A 4 6.75 -11.32 29.03
CA GLY A 4 5.65 -11.13 28.07
C GLY A 4 6.09 -10.62 26.68
N PHE A 5 5.17 -10.62 25.71
CA PHE A 5 5.46 -10.21 24.33
C PHE A 5 5.72 -8.71 24.24
N ASP A 6 6.92 -8.34 23.78
CA ASP A 6 7.26 -6.97 23.45
C ASP A 6 6.91 -6.69 21.98
N ALA A 7 5.78 -6.04 21.70
CA ALA A 7 5.37 -5.79 20.32
C ALA A 7 6.34 -4.87 19.55
N MET A 8 7.10 -4.03 20.26
CA MET A 8 8.01 -3.06 19.65
C MET A 8 9.45 -3.56 19.58
N ALA A 9 9.71 -4.80 20.03
CA ALA A 9 11.00 -5.45 19.86
C ALA A 9 11.30 -5.62 18.35
N PRO A 10 12.45 -5.12 17.85
CA PRO A 10 12.80 -5.19 16.43
C PRO A 10 12.93 -6.63 15.91
N GLU A 11 13.22 -7.59 16.81
CA GLU A 11 13.32 -9.02 16.51
C GLU A 11 12.02 -9.60 15.95
N ASN A 12 10.87 -8.96 16.20
CA ASN A 12 9.58 -9.41 15.67
C ASN A 12 9.48 -9.29 14.15
N VAL A 13 10.30 -8.44 13.51
CA VAL A 13 10.31 -8.26 12.05
C VAL A 13 11.14 -9.35 11.34
N SER A 14 12.18 -9.86 12.01
CA SER A 14 13.16 -10.77 11.43
C SER A 14 12.58 -12.09 10.89
N PRO A 15 11.58 -12.74 11.50
CA PRO A 15 11.04 -14.01 11.01
C PRO A 15 10.50 -13.94 9.57
N LEU A 16 9.80 -12.86 9.20
CA LEU A 16 9.30 -12.69 7.83
C LEU A 16 10.47 -12.56 6.84
N VAL A 17 11.52 -11.82 7.21
CA VAL A 17 12.72 -11.65 6.39
C VAL A 17 13.45 -12.98 6.16
N VAL A 18 13.61 -13.78 7.24
CA VAL A 18 14.22 -15.11 7.16
C VAL A 18 13.40 -16.03 6.24
N TRP A 19 12.07 -16.04 6.38
CA TRP A 19 11.21 -16.83 5.51
C TRP A 19 11.30 -16.40 4.04
N LEU A 20 11.30 -15.09 3.76
CA LEU A 20 11.44 -14.56 2.40
C LEU A 20 12.75 -14.99 1.73
N GLY A 21 13.84 -15.16 2.49
CA GLY A 21 15.12 -15.67 2.00
C GLY A 21 15.22 -17.20 1.86
N SER A 22 14.18 -17.95 2.24
CA SER A 22 14.19 -19.41 2.24
C SER A 22 13.59 -20.03 0.97
N ALA A 23 13.81 -21.32 0.73
CA ALA A 23 13.16 -22.02 -0.38
C ALA A 23 11.62 -22.08 -0.25
N ALA A 24 11.08 -21.89 0.96
CA ALA A 24 9.64 -21.93 1.21
C ALA A 24 8.89 -20.70 0.68
N SER A 25 9.59 -19.60 0.34
CA SER A 25 9.01 -18.42 -0.29
C SER A 25 8.97 -18.52 -1.83
N ALA A 26 9.28 -19.69 -2.40
CA ALA A 26 9.27 -19.87 -3.85
C ALA A 26 7.92 -19.45 -4.46
N GLY A 27 7.98 -18.57 -5.47
CA GLY A 27 6.81 -17.99 -6.12
C GLY A 27 6.30 -16.67 -5.51
N VAL A 28 6.86 -16.24 -4.38
CA VAL A 28 6.54 -14.93 -3.78
C VAL A 28 7.52 -13.89 -4.29
N SER A 29 7.06 -13.00 -5.18
CA SER A 29 7.85 -11.91 -5.77
C SER A 29 6.97 -10.69 -6.05
N GLY A 30 7.59 -9.51 -6.13
CA GLY A 30 6.90 -8.24 -6.43
C GLY A 30 5.91 -7.78 -5.35
N ARG A 31 6.09 -8.24 -4.10
CA ARG A 31 5.22 -7.92 -2.97
C ARG A 31 5.92 -6.96 -2.00
N VAL A 32 5.12 -6.14 -1.33
CA VAL A 32 5.55 -5.29 -0.21
C VAL A 32 4.75 -5.72 1.01
N PHE A 33 5.43 -5.84 2.15
CA PHE A 33 4.80 -6.20 3.43
C PHE A 33 5.13 -5.11 4.46
N GLU A 34 4.15 -4.72 5.24
CA GLU A 34 4.36 -4.05 6.51
C GLU A 34 4.40 -5.14 7.60
N ALA A 35 5.42 -5.08 8.47
CA ALA A 35 5.59 -6.00 9.58
C ALA A 35 5.80 -5.19 10.87
N GLU A 36 4.88 -5.35 11.82
CA GLU A 36 4.86 -4.62 13.09
C GLU A 36 4.44 -5.57 14.21
N GLY A 37 5.34 -5.81 15.18
CA GLY A 37 5.09 -6.79 16.23
C GLY A 37 4.67 -8.15 15.65
N GLY A 38 3.50 -8.65 16.04
CA GLY A 38 2.96 -9.91 15.52
C GLY A 38 2.13 -9.78 14.23
N ARG A 39 2.01 -8.59 13.65
CA ARG A 39 1.18 -8.32 12.47
C ARG A 39 2.02 -8.35 11.20
N ILE A 40 1.50 -9.03 10.17
CA ILE A 40 2.01 -8.98 8.80
C ILE A 40 0.87 -8.49 7.91
N THR A 41 1.06 -7.34 7.25
CA THR A 41 0.12 -6.74 6.31
C THR A 41 0.71 -6.80 4.92
N VAL A 42 -0.04 -7.30 3.94
CA VAL A 42 0.33 -7.18 2.53
C VAL A 42 -0.03 -5.78 2.06
N MET A 43 0.95 -5.00 1.60
CA MET A 43 0.69 -3.68 1.04
C MET A 43 0.20 -3.84 -0.40
N GLU A 44 -1.01 -3.36 -0.66
CA GLU A 44 -1.56 -3.29 -2.01
C GLU A 44 -1.04 -2.02 -2.71
N GLY A 45 -0.59 -2.19 -3.96
CA GLY A 45 0.01 -1.11 -4.74
C GLY A 45 -1.02 -0.20 -5.41
N TRP A 46 -0.50 0.71 -6.24
CA TRP A 46 -1.33 1.57 -7.08
C TRP A 46 -2.16 0.75 -8.07
N ARG A 47 -3.48 0.96 -8.06
CA ARG A 47 -4.40 0.41 -9.04
C ARG A 47 -5.12 1.56 -9.78
N PRO A 48 -5.52 1.36 -11.05
CA PRO A 48 -6.35 2.35 -11.74
C PRO A 48 -7.65 2.61 -10.97
N GLY A 49 -7.96 3.89 -10.77
CA GLY A 49 -9.25 4.34 -10.27
C GLY A 49 -10.24 4.61 -11.41
N PRO A 50 -11.33 5.35 -11.13
CA PRO A 50 -12.22 5.88 -12.16
C PRO A 50 -11.44 6.61 -13.26
N SER A 51 -11.84 6.43 -14.51
CA SER A 51 -11.16 6.99 -15.67
C SER A 51 -12.16 7.61 -16.64
N ALA A 52 -11.72 8.66 -17.35
CA ALA A 52 -12.49 9.30 -18.40
C ALA A 52 -11.64 9.42 -19.67
N ASP A 53 -12.23 9.11 -20.82
CA ASP A 53 -11.61 9.29 -22.13
C ASP A 53 -12.43 10.28 -22.96
N LYS A 54 -11.78 11.34 -23.44
CA LYS A 54 -12.40 12.34 -24.33
C LYS A 54 -12.32 11.93 -25.80
N GLY A 55 -11.43 11.01 -26.15
CA GLY A 55 -11.09 10.71 -27.55
C GLY A 55 -10.43 11.88 -28.29
N ALA A 56 -9.99 12.93 -27.57
CA ALA A 56 -9.38 14.14 -28.12
C ALA A 56 -8.54 14.87 -27.07
N ARG A 57 -7.80 15.91 -27.50
CA ARG A 57 -7.03 16.75 -26.58
C ARG A 57 -7.94 17.51 -25.62
N TRP A 58 -7.62 17.44 -24.32
CA TRP A 58 -8.22 18.26 -23.28
C TRP A 58 -7.66 19.70 -23.31
N SER A 59 -8.52 20.68 -23.08
CA SER A 59 -8.07 21.99 -22.57
C SER A 59 -7.75 21.88 -21.06
N PRO A 60 -6.95 22.79 -20.50
CA PRO A 60 -6.63 22.76 -19.07
C PRO A 60 -7.86 22.83 -18.15
N GLY A 61 -8.89 23.61 -18.53
CA GLY A 61 -10.12 23.73 -17.75
C GLY A 61 -10.90 22.42 -17.69
N GLU A 62 -11.16 21.82 -18.86
CA GLU A 62 -11.88 20.53 -18.93
C GLU A 62 -11.12 19.40 -18.21
N ALA A 63 -9.78 19.40 -18.28
CA ALA A 63 -8.95 18.42 -17.56
C ALA A 63 -9.08 18.58 -16.05
N GLY A 64 -9.08 19.82 -15.54
CA GLY A 64 -9.25 20.11 -14.12
C GLY A 64 -10.62 19.70 -13.60
N GLU A 65 -11.69 20.05 -14.32
CA GLU A 65 -13.06 19.65 -13.97
C GLU A 65 -13.22 18.13 -13.95
N THR A 66 -12.66 17.46 -14.96
CA THR A 66 -12.69 15.98 -15.04
C THR A 66 -11.89 15.36 -13.89
N ALA A 67 -10.71 15.89 -13.56
CA ALA A 67 -9.90 15.38 -12.46
C ALA A 67 -10.63 15.49 -11.11
N LEU A 68 -11.25 16.63 -10.82
CA LEU A 68 -12.02 16.82 -9.59
C LEU A 68 -13.19 15.83 -9.48
N LYS A 69 -13.90 15.58 -10.60
CA LYS A 69 -14.96 14.58 -10.65
C LYS A 69 -14.42 13.17 -10.36
N LEU A 70 -13.33 12.77 -11.02
CA LEU A 70 -12.75 11.44 -10.83
C LEU A 70 -12.22 11.25 -9.41
N LEU A 71 -11.67 12.31 -8.79
CA LEU A 71 -11.22 12.27 -7.39
C LEU A 71 -12.36 12.07 -6.40
N ALA A 72 -13.54 12.65 -6.69
CA ALA A 72 -14.73 12.45 -5.86
C ALA A 72 -15.32 11.02 -5.97
N GLU A 73 -15.03 10.31 -7.07
CA GLU A 73 -15.45 8.92 -7.29
C GLU A 73 -14.38 7.89 -6.85
N ALA A 74 -13.12 8.33 -6.72
CA ALA A 74 -12.01 7.46 -6.35
C ALA A 74 -12.16 6.91 -4.93
N ALA A 75 -11.57 5.74 -4.67
CA ALA A 75 -11.48 5.22 -3.31
C ALA A 75 -10.72 6.21 -2.41
N GLU A 76 -11.22 6.39 -1.19
CA GLU A 76 -10.57 7.25 -0.21
C GLU A 76 -9.16 6.73 0.10
N PRO A 77 -8.12 7.57 -0.02
CA PRO A 77 -6.77 7.15 0.33
C PRO A 77 -6.65 6.92 1.83
N GLY A 78 -5.75 6.03 2.23
CA GLY A 78 -5.36 5.91 3.63
C GLY A 78 -4.82 7.23 4.17
N ALA A 79 -5.04 7.47 5.46
CA ALA A 79 -4.58 8.69 6.12
C ALA A 79 -3.05 8.84 6.02
N VAL A 80 -2.61 10.08 5.82
CA VAL A 80 -1.19 10.41 5.88
C VAL A 80 -0.73 10.30 7.33
N TYR A 81 0.31 9.49 7.57
CA TYR A 81 0.85 9.31 8.91
C TYR A 81 1.34 10.65 9.50
N GLY A 82 0.78 11.04 10.65
CA GLY A 82 1.18 12.24 11.40
C GLY A 82 0.63 13.57 10.87
N ALA A 83 -0.34 13.55 9.96
CA ALA A 83 -1.04 14.74 9.48
C ALA A 83 -2.09 15.28 10.47
#